data_AF-A0A927FNS3-F1
#
_entry.id   AF-A0A927FNS3-F1
#
_cell.length_a   1.000
_cell.length_b   1.000
_cell.length_c   1.000
_cell.angle_alpha   90.00
_cell.angle_beta   90.00
_cell.angle_gamma   90.00
#
_symmetry.space_group_name_H-M   'P 1'
#
loop_
_entity.id
_entity.type
_entity.pdbx_description
1 polymer ?
#
loop_
_entity_poly.entity_id
_entity_poly.type
_entity_poly.pdbx_seq_one_letter_code
_entity_poly.pdbx_strand_id
1 'polypeptide(L)'
;MVAGAPGRPSLAAGAPRTAPQRMDLRLVRRLDRRRLHRRHTVEPRHLPRQHHRRAARRSARARVSSPGDLCLTRRAARLDGDMHGRVAVLAACVIVTIAGCSSEPTTKTVDADTAQALGWTWPLSVDGGNIVCAGSNQLVFRVDGTDYALNGLAKSGGYQIIDPIWLDDPDVAGLKIDISGLTDFGLTACGY
;
A
#
# COMPACT_ATOMS: atom_id res chain seq x y z
N MET A 1 -18.52 35.01 -58.72
CA MET A 1 -19.74 35.76 -58.38
C MET A 1 -20.28 35.14 -57.09
N VAL A 2 -19.80 35.52 -55.89
CA VAL A 2 -20.14 36.67 -55.03
C VAL A 2 -21.64 36.88 -54.83
N ALA A 3 -22.13 36.44 -53.67
CA ALA A 3 -23.13 37.04 -52.78
C ALA A 3 -23.35 36.00 -51.64
N GLY A 4 -23.34 36.26 -50.34
CA GLY A 4 -23.57 37.46 -49.55
C GLY A 4 -24.41 37.01 -48.33
N ALA A 5 -23.86 37.12 -47.12
CA ALA A 5 -24.44 36.66 -45.83
C ALA A 5 -25.75 37.38 -45.44
N PRO A 6 -26.53 36.93 -44.42
CA PRO A 6 -26.23 37.21 -42.99
C PRO A 6 -26.67 36.07 -42.06
N GLY A 7 -26.40 35.98 -40.76
CA GLY A 7 -25.76 36.79 -39.76
C GLY A 7 -25.86 35.99 -38.45
N ARG A 8 -24.78 35.92 -37.67
CA ARG A 8 -24.77 35.23 -36.37
C ARG A 8 -25.43 36.13 -35.33
N PRO A 9 -26.39 35.65 -34.51
CA PRO A 9 -26.75 36.36 -33.30
C PRO A 9 -25.63 36.24 -32.27
N SER A 10 -25.18 37.38 -31.79
CA SER A 10 -24.22 37.58 -30.72
C SER A 10 -24.96 38.18 -29.51
N LEU A 11 -24.58 37.72 -28.32
CA LEU A 11 -24.67 38.38 -27.00
C LEU A 11 -25.98 38.44 -26.19
N ALA A 12 -25.71 38.41 -24.86
CA ALA A 12 -26.53 38.68 -23.68
C ALA A 12 -27.37 37.49 -23.14
N ALA A 13 -27.40 37.15 -21.85
CA ALA A 13 -27.00 37.83 -20.62
C ALA A 13 -26.65 36.74 -19.57
N GLY A 14 -25.62 36.93 -18.72
CA GLY A 14 -25.84 37.51 -17.40
C GLY A 14 -26.06 36.43 -16.32
N ALA A 15 -25.01 35.68 -15.97
CA ALA A 15 -25.03 34.86 -14.76
C ALA A 15 -25.00 35.77 -13.51
N PRO A 16 -25.85 35.56 -12.50
CA PRO A 16 -25.77 36.30 -11.26
C PRO A 16 -24.47 35.93 -10.53
N ARG A 17 -23.56 36.89 -10.42
CA ARG A 17 -22.46 36.85 -9.47
C ARG A 17 -23.06 36.84 -8.07
N THR A 18 -23.08 35.67 -7.44
CA THR A 18 -23.28 35.54 -5.99
C THR A 18 -22.16 36.31 -5.29
N ALA A 19 -22.51 37.44 -4.69
CA ALA A 19 -21.63 38.16 -3.81
C ALA A 19 -21.21 37.24 -2.65
N PRO A 20 -19.91 37.19 -2.28
CA PRO A 20 -19.51 36.51 -1.07
C PRO A 20 -20.16 37.21 0.12
N GLN A 21 -20.89 36.44 0.93
CA GLN A 21 -21.46 36.91 2.18
C GLN A 21 -20.36 37.57 3.01
N ARG A 22 -20.56 38.85 3.31
CA ARG A 22 -19.72 39.65 4.19
C ARG A 22 -19.82 39.04 5.60
N MET A 23 -18.97 38.07 5.91
CA MET A 23 -18.83 37.58 7.27
C MET A 23 -18.39 38.74 8.15
N ASP A 24 -19.15 38.97 9.22
CA ASP A 24 -18.92 40.01 10.20
C ASP A 24 -17.56 39.79 10.88
N LEU A 25 -16.61 40.68 10.61
CA LEU A 25 -15.26 40.72 11.20
C LEU A 25 -15.27 40.72 12.75
N ARG A 26 -16.40 41.09 13.38
CA ARG A 26 -16.55 41.03 14.84
C ARG A 26 -16.72 39.61 15.36
N LEU A 27 -17.24 38.68 14.54
CA LEU A 27 -17.42 37.28 14.90
C LEU A 27 -16.08 36.51 14.86
N VAL A 28 -15.27 36.76 13.83
CA VAL A 28 -13.95 36.11 13.65
C VAL A 28 -13.00 36.44 14.83
N ARG A 29 -12.99 37.70 15.29
CA ARG A 29 -12.15 38.11 16.45
C ARG A 29 -12.58 37.50 17.79
N ARG A 30 -13.83 37.03 17.95
CA ARG A 30 -14.28 36.39 19.20
C ARG A 30 -13.90 34.91 19.26
N LEU A 31 -13.79 34.22 18.12
CA LEU A 31 -13.36 32.82 18.09
C LEU A 31 -11.85 32.67 18.32
N ASP A 32 -11.06 33.65 17.89
CA ASP A 32 -9.59 33.63 18.04
C ASP A 32 -9.14 33.74 19.52
N ARG A 33 -9.84 34.57 20.32
CA ARG A 33 -9.55 34.70 21.77
C ARG A 33 -9.84 33.44 22.58
N ARG A 34 -10.70 32.53 22.12
CA ARG A 34 -10.99 31.28 22.84
C ARG A 34 -9.95 30.18 22.59
N ARG A 35 -9.15 30.24 21.51
CA ARG A 35 -8.09 29.24 21.24
C ARG A 35 -6.78 29.53 21.98
N LEU A 36 -6.52 30.76 22.38
CA LEU A 36 -5.26 31.13 23.04
C LEU A 36 -5.18 30.77 24.53
N HIS A 37 -6.31 30.51 25.20
CA HIS A 37 -6.32 30.17 26.64
C HIS A 37 -6.31 28.66 26.95
N ARG A 38 -6.23 27.78 25.94
CA ARG A 38 -6.10 26.33 26.15
C ARG A 38 -4.67 25.83 25.92
N ARG A 39 -3.68 26.61 26.33
CA ARG A 39 -2.28 26.16 26.53
C ARG A 39 -2.00 26.09 28.03
N HIS A 40 -2.66 25.16 28.71
CA HIS A 40 -2.29 24.77 30.06
C HIS A 40 -1.23 23.67 29.99
N THR A 41 -0.01 24.06 30.34
CA THR A 41 0.97 23.28 31.12
C THR A 41 1.12 21.79 30.76
N VAL A 42 2.04 21.52 29.83
CA VAL A 42 2.72 20.20 29.78
C VAL A 42 3.86 20.24 30.80
N GLU A 43 3.62 19.57 31.91
CA GLU A 43 4.58 19.32 32.98
C GLU A 43 5.78 18.50 32.45
N PRO A 44 7.04 18.89 32.72
CA PRO A 44 8.20 18.13 32.30
C PRO A 44 8.30 16.86 33.16
N ARG A 45 7.80 15.73 32.63
CA ARG A 45 8.03 14.41 33.22
C ARG A 45 9.53 14.13 33.25
N HIS A 46 10.09 14.17 34.46
CA HIS A 46 11.39 13.62 34.79
C HIS A 46 11.48 12.17 34.30
N LEU A 47 12.33 11.94 33.30
CA LEU A 47 12.77 10.62 32.88
C LEU A 47 13.70 10.05 33.96
N PRO A 48 13.37 8.91 34.59
CA PRO A 48 14.32 8.23 35.46
C PRO A 48 15.48 7.71 34.61
N ARG A 49 16.70 8.07 35.02
CA ARG A 49 17.97 7.51 34.51
C ARG A 49 17.93 6.00 34.66
N GLN A 50 17.69 5.28 33.56
CA GLN A 50 17.85 3.84 33.53
C GLN A 50 19.34 3.51 33.49
N HIS A 51 19.83 3.01 34.62
CA HIS A 51 21.15 2.40 34.75
C HIS A 51 21.31 1.27 33.74
N HIS A 52 22.31 1.39 32.87
CA HIS A 52 22.81 0.33 32.03
C HIS A 52 23.30 -0.85 32.88
N ARG A 53 22.42 -1.83 33.12
CA ARG A 53 22.84 -3.17 33.54
C ARG A 53 23.39 -3.89 32.32
N ARG A 54 24.71 -3.88 32.17
CA ARG A 54 25.45 -4.80 31.30
C ARG A 54 25.21 -6.23 31.80
N ALA A 55 24.27 -6.93 31.19
CA ALA A 55 24.16 -8.38 31.30
C ALA A 55 24.89 -9.01 30.10
N ALA A 56 26.14 -9.43 30.35
CA ALA A 56 26.87 -10.30 29.45
C ALA A 56 26.13 -11.64 29.34
N ARG A 57 25.35 -11.82 28.27
CA ARG A 57 24.85 -13.15 27.89
C ARG A 57 25.83 -13.74 26.89
N ARG A 58 26.69 -14.63 27.39
CA ARG A 58 27.39 -15.65 26.60
C ARG A 58 26.33 -16.52 25.95
N SER A 59 26.03 -16.29 24.67
CA SER A 59 25.26 -17.24 23.87
C SER A 59 26.22 -18.25 23.30
N ALA A 60 26.30 -19.38 24.01
CA ALA A 60 26.91 -20.60 23.54
C ALA A 60 26.29 -21.02 22.20
N ARG A 61 27.14 -21.56 21.34
CA ARG A 61 26.78 -22.29 20.12
C ARG A 61 25.68 -23.30 20.43
N ALA A 62 24.56 -23.20 19.74
CA ALA A 62 23.67 -24.32 19.50
C ALA A 62 23.43 -24.37 17.99
N ARG A 63 24.12 -25.29 17.32
CA ARG A 63 23.70 -25.80 16.01
C ARG A 63 22.36 -26.47 16.24
N VAL A 64 21.27 -25.83 15.82
CA VAL A 64 19.99 -26.50 15.67
C VAL A 64 20.06 -27.19 14.30
N SER A 65 20.43 -28.46 14.36
CA SER A 65 20.20 -29.41 13.28
C SER A 65 18.70 -29.41 12.97
N SER A 66 18.36 -29.10 11.72
CA SER A 66 17.03 -29.29 11.17
C SER A 66 16.70 -30.79 11.17
N PRO A 67 15.63 -31.25 11.86
CA PRO A 67 15.10 -32.59 11.69
C PRO A 67 14.03 -32.52 10.60
N GLY A 68 14.46 -32.67 9.35
CA GLY A 68 13.59 -32.90 8.20
C GLY A 68 13.48 -34.39 7.89
N ASP A 69 13.07 -35.18 8.88
CA ASP A 69 12.75 -36.61 8.72
C ASP A 69 11.24 -36.78 8.88
N LEU A 70 10.51 -36.81 7.76
CA LEU A 70 9.28 -37.59 7.60
C LEU A 70 9.09 -37.93 6.11
N CYS A 71 10.05 -38.67 5.53
CA CYS A 71 9.79 -39.48 4.34
C CYS A 71 9.59 -40.93 4.78
N LEU A 72 8.45 -41.19 5.43
CA LEU A 72 8.06 -42.53 5.84
C LEU A 72 7.44 -43.27 4.65
N THR A 73 8.13 -44.35 4.30
CA THR A 73 7.65 -45.59 3.68
C THR A 73 7.33 -45.58 2.18
N ARG A 74 8.07 -46.43 1.44
CA ARG A 74 7.44 -47.61 0.81
C ARG A 74 8.47 -48.67 0.42
N ARG A 75 8.22 -49.85 0.99
CA ARG A 75 8.67 -51.21 0.66
C ARG A 75 9.47 -51.39 -0.64
N ALA A 76 10.65 -51.99 -0.48
CA ALA A 76 11.28 -52.81 -1.51
C ALA A 76 10.35 -53.99 -1.86
N ALA A 77 9.75 -53.95 -3.04
CA ALA A 77 9.23 -55.16 -3.68
C ALA A 77 10.38 -55.76 -4.50
N ARG A 78 10.97 -56.84 -3.99
CA ARG A 78 11.68 -57.79 -4.86
C ARG A 78 10.59 -58.57 -5.60
N LEU A 79 10.64 -58.54 -6.92
CA LEU A 79 9.97 -59.52 -7.76
C LEU A 79 11.05 -60.11 -8.67
N ASP A 80 11.58 -61.25 -8.22
CA ASP A 80 12.12 -62.27 -9.11
C ASP A 80 10.97 -62.74 -10.02
N GLY A 81 11.17 -62.65 -11.33
CA GLY A 81 10.15 -62.96 -12.32
C GLY A 81 10.81 -63.20 -13.68
N ASP A 82 10.83 -64.48 -14.03
CA ASP A 82 11.46 -65.16 -15.14
C ASP A 82 11.05 -64.66 -16.54
N MET A 83 11.90 -64.95 -17.53
CA MET A 83 11.77 -64.61 -18.95
C MET A 83 10.61 -65.32 -19.66
N HIS A 84 10.26 -64.74 -20.83
CA HIS A 84 9.54 -65.30 -21.98
C HIS A 84 8.02 -65.19 -21.98
N GLY A 85 7.51 -64.15 -22.64
CA GLY A 85 6.12 -64.11 -23.08
C GLY A 85 5.77 -62.79 -23.75
N ARG A 86 5.75 -62.81 -25.08
CA ARG A 86 5.38 -61.68 -25.94
C ARG A 86 4.01 -61.11 -25.55
N VAL A 87 3.85 -59.81 -25.78
CA VAL A 87 2.68 -59.13 -26.36
C VAL A 87 2.35 -57.83 -25.60
N ALA A 88 2.55 -56.75 -26.36
CA ALA A 88 2.00 -55.41 -26.26
C ALA A 88 0.84 -55.19 -25.27
N VAL A 89 0.98 -54.15 -24.45
CA VAL A 89 0.14 -52.94 -24.42
C VAL A 89 0.59 -52.17 -23.17
N LEU A 90 1.55 -51.26 -23.34
CA LEU A 90 2.00 -50.34 -22.30
C LEU A 90 1.75 -48.92 -22.80
N ALA A 91 0.89 -48.20 -22.08
CA ALA A 91 1.09 -46.81 -21.64
C ALA A 91 -0.27 -46.14 -21.40
N ALA A 92 -0.96 -46.53 -20.33
CA ALA A 92 -1.91 -45.63 -19.69
C ALA A 92 -1.11 -44.52 -19.01
N CYS A 93 -0.88 -43.41 -19.70
CA CYS A 93 -0.35 -42.17 -19.11
C CYS A 93 -1.40 -41.62 -18.14
N VAL A 94 -1.32 -42.04 -16.88
CA VAL A 94 -1.98 -41.38 -15.75
C VAL A 94 -1.34 -40.00 -15.63
N ILE A 95 -1.97 -38.98 -16.21
CA ILE A 95 -1.55 -37.58 -16.06
C ILE A 95 -1.86 -37.18 -14.61
N VAL A 96 -0.85 -37.31 -13.75
CA VAL A 96 -0.87 -36.78 -12.39
C VAL A 96 -0.79 -35.25 -12.50
N THR A 97 -1.94 -34.57 -12.43
CA THR A 97 -2.00 -33.11 -12.39
C THR A 97 -1.53 -32.64 -11.03
N ILE A 98 -0.29 -32.16 -10.96
CA ILE A 98 0.27 -31.52 -9.78
C ILE A 98 -0.40 -30.15 -9.67
N ALA A 99 -1.42 -30.04 -8.81
CA ALA A 99 -1.97 -28.76 -8.39
C ALA A 99 -0.93 -28.06 -7.49
N GLY A 100 0.03 -27.38 -8.12
CA GLY A 100 0.93 -26.47 -7.42
C GLY A 100 0.12 -25.28 -6.92
N CYS A 101 -0.07 -25.17 -5.62
CA CYS A 101 -0.69 -24.00 -5.00
C CYS A 101 0.31 -22.84 -5.13
N SER A 102 0.15 -22.02 -6.17
CA SER A 102 0.87 -20.76 -6.28
C SER A 102 0.30 -19.81 -5.23
N SER A 103 1.12 -19.42 -4.26
CA SER A 103 0.80 -18.32 -3.34
C SER A 103 0.93 -17.02 -4.12
N GLU A 104 -0.14 -16.60 -4.78
CA GLU A 104 -0.14 -15.33 -5.50
C GLU A 104 0.02 -14.16 -4.52
N PRO A 105 0.83 -13.15 -4.85
CA PRO A 105 0.96 -11.96 -4.01
C PRO A 105 -0.41 -11.27 -3.90
N THR A 106 -0.90 -11.14 -2.66
CA THR A 106 -2.16 -10.47 -2.39
C THR A 106 -2.06 -9.02 -2.88
N THR A 107 -2.93 -8.69 -3.83
CA THR A 107 -3.02 -7.35 -4.42
C THR A 107 -4.40 -6.76 -4.12
N LYS A 108 -4.45 -5.46 -3.79
CA LYS A 108 -5.68 -4.73 -3.43
C LYS A 108 -5.75 -3.42 -4.21
N THR A 109 -6.79 -3.25 -5.02
CA THR A 109 -7.00 -2.02 -5.79
C THR A 109 -7.43 -0.87 -4.87
N VAL A 110 -6.93 0.34 -5.14
CA VAL A 110 -7.27 1.56 -4.42
C VAL A 110 -7.18 2.75 -5.38
N ASP A 111 -8.12 3.68 -5.27
CA ASP A 111 -8.26 4.85 -6.12
C ASP A 111 -8.73 6.08 -5.33
N ALA A 112 -8.81 7.22 -6.01
CA ALA A 112 -9.26 8.48 -5.42
C ALA A 112 -10.69 8.42 -4.87
N ASP A 113 -11.59 7.67 -5.52
CA ASP A 113 -12.97 7.50 -5.05
C ASP A 113 -13.02 6.71 -3.75
N THR A 114 -12.18 5.66 -3.62
CA THR A 114 -12.01 4.90 -2.38
C THR A 114 -11.51 5.80 -1.25
N ALA A 115 -10.55 6.68 -1.53
CA ALA A 115 -10.07 7.65 -0.55
C ALA A 115 -11.17 8.59 -0.07
N GLN A 116 -11.95 9.14 -0.99
CA GLN A 116 -13.08 10.01 -0.69
C GLN A 116 -14.14 9.28 0.14
N ALA A 117 -14.48 8.05 -0.22
CA ALA A 117 -15.45 7.23 0.51
C ALA A 117 -15.01 6.92 1.94
N LEU A 118 -13.70 6.83 2.17
CA LEU A 118 -13.09 6.59 3.48
C LEU A 118 -12.74 7.88 4.25
N GLY A 119 -12.96 9.05 3.66
CA GLY A 119 -12.80 10.34 4.32
C GLY A 119 -11.36 10.86 4.41
N TRP A 120 -10.48 10.46 3.49
CA TRP A 120 -9.12 11.01 3.38
C TRP A 120 -8.84 11.53 1.97
N THR A 121 -7.81 12.38 1.85
CA THR A 121 -7.46 13.03 0.58
C THR A 121 -6.51 12.17 -0.21
N TRP A 122 -6.81 11.92 -1.48
CA TRP A 122 -5.92 11.16 -2.36
C TRP A 122 -4.59 11.91 -2.62
N PRO A 123 -3.43 11.31 -2.31
CA PRO A 123 -2.15 12.04 -2.31
C PRO A 123 -1.38 11.92 -3.64
N LEU A 124 -1.85 11.12 -4.61
CA LEU A 124 -1.09 10.79 -5.81
C LEU A 124 -1.68 11.48 -7.05
N SER A 125 -0.80 11.76 -8.02
CA SER A 125 -1.16 12.36 -9.31
C SER A 125 -1.87 11.40 -10.28
N VAL A 126 -1.83 10.09 -10.00
CA VAL A 126 -2.54 9.04 -10.75
C VAL A 126 -3.90 8.77 -10.13
N ASP A 127 -4.89 8.38 -10.92
CA ASP A 127 -6.28 8.19 -10.43
C ASP A 127 -6.43 7.00 -9.48
N GLY A 128 -5.55 6.01 -9.58
CA GLY A 128 -5.57 4.79 -8.76
C GLY A 128 -4.44 3.82 -9.08
N GLY A 129 -4.45 2.69 -8.39
CA GLY A 129 -3.48 1.63 -8.59
C GLY A 129 -3.71 0.45 -7.64
N ASN A 130 -2.65 -0.32 -7.42
CA ASN A 130 -2.72 -1.57 -6.68
C ASN A 130 -1.75 -1.56 -5.50
N ILE A 131 -2.26 -1.79 -4.30
CA ILE A 131 -1.45 -2.15 -3.14
C ILE A 131 -0.99 -3.59 -3.30
N VAL A 132 0.33 -3.79 -3.26
CA VAL A 132 0.97 -5.10 -3.28
C VAL A 132 1.56 -5.38 -1.91
N CYS A 133 1.12 -6.49 -1.29
CA CYS A 133 1.62 -6.96 0.00
C CYS A 133 2.90 -7.76 -0.21
N ALA A 134 4.06 -7.10 -0.17
CA ALA A 134 5.35 -7.72 -0.43
C ALA A 134 6.08 -8.07 0.87
N GLY A 135 6.86 -9.18 0.84
CA GLY A 135 7.80 -9.56 1.91
C GLY A 135 7.26 -9.44 3.34
N SER A 136 8.16 -9.15 4.28
CA SER A 136 7.81 -8.88 5.69
C SER A 136 7.40 -7.42 5.88
N ASN A 137 6.13 -7.11 5.60
CA ASN A 137 5.52 -5.79 5.81
C ASN A 137 6.00 -4.70 4.84
N GLN A 138 6.43 -5.08 3.63
CA GLN A 138 6.80 -4.13 2.58
C GLN A 138 5.53 -3.71 1.84
N LEU A 139 5.14 -2.46 2.01
CA LEU A 139 3.95 -1.91 1.37
C LEU A 139 4.34 -1.24 0.06
N VAL A 140 3.82 -1.75 -1.06
CA VAL A 140 4.16 -1.30 -2.41
C VAL A 140 2.90 -0.82 -3.12
N PHE A 141 2.99 0.30 -3.84
CA PHE A 141 1.96 0.78 -4.75
C PHE A 141 2.41 0.53 -6.19
N ARG A 142 1.63 -0.25 -6.93
CA ARG A 142 1.87 -0.59 -8.34
C ARG A 142 0.90 0.17 -9.24
N VAL A 143 1.44 0.95 -10.17
CA VAL A 143 0.70 1.65 -11.22
C VAL A 143 1.53 1.62 -12.50
N ASP A 144 0.89 1.37 -13.65
CA ASP A 144 1.53 1.33 -14.98
C ASP A 144 2.83 0.49 -15.04
N GLY A 145 2.84 -0.64 -14.32
CA GLY A 145 4.00 -1.55 -14.25
C GLY A 145 5.17 -1.06 -13.38
N THR A 146 5.03 0.08 -12.71
CA THR A 146 6.03 0.63 -11.80
C THR A 146 5.66 0.38 -10.34
N ASP A 147 6.63 -0.06 -9.54
CA ASP A 147 6.48 -0.36 -8.12
C ASP A 147 7.11 0.72 -7.24
N TYR A 148 6.26 1.43 -6.51
CA TYR A 148 6.64 2.48 -5.58
C TYR A 148 6.56 2.01 -4.13
N ALA A 149 7.58 2.32 -3.33
CA ALA A 149 7.59 2.09 -1.90
C ALA A 149 6.63 3.06 -1.18
N LEU A 150 5.64 2.51 -0.47
CA LEU A 150 4.77 3.28 0.42
C LEU A 150 5.33 3.40 1.84
N ASN A 151 6.24 2.51 2.25
CA ASN A 151 6.85 2.55 3.58
C ASN A 151 8.37 2.33 3.57
N GLY A 152 9.00 2.55 4.73
CA GLY A 152 10.46 2.42 4.88
C GLY A 152 10.99 1.01 4.63
N LEU A 153 10.19 -0.03 4.90
CA LEU A 153 10.57 -1.42 4.64
C LEU A 153 10.60 -1.74 3.15
N ALA A 154 9.61 -1.25 2.39
CA ALA A 154 9.60 -1.34 0.94
C ALA A 154 10.77 -0.53 0.34
N LYS A 155 11.03 0.68 0.84
CA LYS A 155 12.19 1.46 0.39
C LYS A 155 13.51 0.70 0.61
N SER A 156 13.66 0.07 1.77
CA SER A 156 14.83 -0.77 2.09
C SER A 156 14.89 -2.05 1.24
N GLY A 157 13.75 -2.50 0.71
CA GLY A 157 13.64 -3.60 -0.24
C GLY A 157 14.04 -3.25 -1.68
N GLY A 158 14.32 -1.98 -1.98
CA GLY A 158 14.77 -1.53 -3.30
C GLY A 158 13.68 -1.09 -4.27
N TYR A 159 12.43 -0.94 -3.80
CA TYR A 159 11.35 -0.37 -4.60
C TYR A 159 11.56 1.14 -4.84
N GLN A 160 10.96 1.69 -5.89
CA GLN A 160 11.16 3.10 -6.27
C GLN A 160 10.58 4.04 -5.22
N ILE A 161 11.18 5.22 -5.04
CA ILE A 161 10.60 6.27 -4.20
C ILE A 161 9.34 6.84 -4.86
N ILE A 162 8.29 7.07 -4.08
CA ILE A 162 6.99 7.54 -4.60
C ILE A 162 6.96 9.03 -4.99
N ASP A 163 8.01 9.79 -4.63
CA ASP A 163 8.13 11.24 -4.86
C ASP A 163 7.74 11.72 -6.27
N PRO A 164 8.02 11.01 -7.39
CA PRO A 164 7.67 11.46 -8.73
C PRO A 164 6.15 11.59 -8.97
N ILE A 165 5.33 10.83 -8.24
CA ILE A 165 3.87 10.82 -8.38
C ILE A 165 3.16 11.41 -7.16
N TRP A 166 3.89 11.78 -6.11
CA TRP A 166 3.34 12.33 -4.88
C TRP A 166 3.08 13.84 -5.01
N LEU A 167 1.81 14.23 -4.90
CA LEU A 167 1.36 15.61 -5.02
C LEU A 167 1.89 16.50 -3.91
N ASP A 168 2.25 17.73 -4.27
CA ASP A 168 2.52 18.81 -3.33
C ASP A 168 1.22 19.27 -2.65
N ASP A 169 1.33 19.68 -1.39
CA ASP A 169 0.22 20.24 -0.63
C ASP A 169 -0.06 21.68 -1.12
N PRO A 170 -1.27 21.98 -1.64
CA PRO A 170 -1.60 23.32 -2.13
C PRO A 170 -1.73 24.37 -1.02
N ASP A 171 -1.95 23.95 0.23
CA ASP A 171 -2.15 24.83 1.37
C ASP A 171 -0.82 25.15 2.09
N VAL A 172 0.21 24.31 1.93
CA VAL A 172 1.51 24.47 2.59
C VAL A 172 2.67 24.24 1.63
N ALA A 173 3.33 25.34 1.23
CA ALA A 173 4.46 25.31 0.32
C ALA A 173 5.61 24.43 0.83
N GLY A 174 6.09 23.54 -0.05
CA GLY A 174 7.20 22.63 0.23
C GLY A 174 6.81 21.35 0.98
N LEU A 175 5.53 21.16 1.30
CA LEU A 175 5.01 19.90 1.83
C LEU A 175 4.31 19.07 0.75
N LYS A 176 4.16 17.78 1.03
CA LYS A 176 3.37 16.84 0.24
C LYS A 176 2.02 16.61 0.91
N ILE A 177 1.00 16.25 0.13
CA ILE A 177 -0.30 15.83 0.66
C ILE A 177 -0.09 14.62 1.59
N ASP A 178 -0.76 14.59 2.74
CA ASP A 178 -0.63 13.48 3.70
C ASP A 178 -0.92 12.12 3.04
N ILE A 179 0.05 11.21 3.10
CA ILE A 179 -0.04 9.84 2.54
C ILE A 179 -0.49 8.81 3.57
N SER A 180 -0.69 9.22 4.82
CA SER A 180 -1.02 8.31 5.93
C SER A 180 -2.29 7.52 5.64
N GLY A 181 -3.33 8.14 5.07
CA GLY A 181 -4.56 7.44 4.68
C GLY A 181 -4.34 6.27 3.71
N LEU A 182 -3.50 6.46 2.69
CA LEU A 182 -3.15 5.41 1.73
C LEU A 182 -2.29 4.31 2.38
N THR A 183 -1.36 4.70 3.25
CA THR A 183 -0.47 3.76 3.96
C THR A 183 -1.27 2.90 4.94
N ASP A 184 -2.15 3.51 5.73
CA ASP A 184 -2.99 2.83 6.71
C ASP A 184 -4.00 1.89 6.03
N PHE A 185 -4.59 2.33 4.91
CA PHE A 185 -5.40 1.47 4.07
C PHE A 185 -4.62 0.23 3.63
N GLY A 186 -3.39 0.42 3.12
CA GLY A 186 -2.56 -0.67 2.66
C GLY A 186 -2.13 -1.63 3.76
N LEU A 187 -1.72 -1.12 4.93
CA LEU A 187 -1.39 -1.95 6.10
C LEU A 187 -2.59 -2.82 6.52
N THR A 188 -3.77 -2.21 6.61
CA THR A 188 -5.01 -2.91 6.96
C THR A 188 -5.35 -3.97 5.91
N ALA A 189 -5.27 -3.61 4.62
CA ALA A 189 -5.65 -4.51 3.52
C ALA A 189 -4.68 -5.70 3.36
N CYS A 190 -3.42 -5.53 3.77
CA CYS A 190 -2.40 -6.57 3.81
C CYS A 190 -2.39 -7.39 5.12
N GLY A 191 -3.08 -6.94 6.16
CA GLY A 191 -3.14 -7.62 7.46
C GLY A 191 -1.84 -7.54 8.27
N TYR A 192 -1.14 -6.40 8.19
CA TYR A 192 0.06 -6.10 8.98
C TYR A 192 -0.25 -5.48 10.34
#